data_AF-A0A497I3X7-F1
#
_entry.id   AF-A0A497I3X7-F1
#
_cell.length_a   1.000
_cell.length_b   1.000
_cell.length_c   1.000
_cell.angle_alpha   90.00
_cell.angle_beta   90.00
_cell.angle_gamma   90.00
#
_symmetry.space_group_name_H-M   'P 1'
#
loop_
_entity.id
_entity.type
_entity.pdbx_description
1 polymer ?
#
loop_
_entity_poly.entity_id
_entity_poly.type
_entity_poly.pdbx_seq_one_letter_code
_entity_poly.pdbx_strand_id
1 'polypeptide(L)'
;FREQYISLLRRLGLDKKTPDGSAYQLHPHVFRKWYRTMLESAGVNKLLIDLWMGHNSGIEKTYYLPTPEIVKMEFEKADKVLRIFGPTYTTITSEKAKALEDAVKFYEKLMDHIAKKHPKLLKELGLE
;
A
#
# COMPACT_ATOMS: atom_id res chain seq x y z
N PHE A 1 -9.21 12.68 -27.39
CA PHE A 1 -8.55 12.23 -26.15
C PHE A 1 -7.04 12.54 -26.11
N ARG A 2 -6.20 11.90 -26.94
CA ARG A 2 -4.73 12.07 -26.85
C ARG A 2 -4.26 13.53 -26.99
N GLU A 3 -4.78 14.27 -27.96
CA GLU A 3 -4.42 15.67 -28.18
C GLU A 3 -4.87 16.58 -27.03
N GLN A 4 -6.09 16.38 -26.53
CA GLN A 4 -6.61 17.09 -25.36
C GLN A 4 -5.77 16.82 -24.11
N TYR A 5 -5.35 15.57 -23.91
CA TYR A 5 -4.49 15.18 -22.81
C TYR A 5 -3.10 15.83 -22.91
N ILE A 6 -2.50 15.85 -24.10
CA ILE A 6 -1.22 16.55 -24.33
C ILE A 6 -1.36 18.06 -24.09
N SER A 7 -2.46 18.67 -24.57
CA SER A 7 -2.75 20.09 -24.33
C SER A 7 -2.89 20.40 -22.84
N LEU A 8 -3.56 19.53 -22.09
CA LEU A 8 -3.68 19.64 -20.64
C LEU A 8 -2.31 19.56 -19.96
N LEU A 9 -1.47 18.58 -20.32
CA LEU A 9 -0.13 18.45 -19.75
C LEU A 9 0.71 19.70 -19.99
N ARG A 10 0.68 20.26 -21.20
CA ARG A 10 1.38 21.51 -21.53
C ARG A 10 0.87 22.67 -20.69
N ARG A 11 -0.45 22.81 -20.56
CA ARG A 11 -1.07 23.86 -19.75
C ARG A 11 -0.69 23.77 -18.27
N LEU A 12 -0.45 22.56 -17.76
CA LEU A 12 -0.03 22.31 -16.38
C LEU A 12 1.49 22.26 -16.19
N GLY A 13 2.30 22.41 -17.26
CA GLY A 13 3.76 22.29 -17.20
C GLY A 13 4.27 20.88 -16.88
N LEU A 14 3.46 19.85 -17.17
CA LEU A 14 3.74 18.44 -16.89
C LEU A 14 4.11 17.63 -18.15
N ASP A 15 4.46 18.32 -19.24
CA ASP A 15 4.73 17.74 -20.56
C ASP A 15 6.17 17.24 -20.73
N LYS A 16 6.85 16.90 -19.63
CA LYS A 16 8.19 16.33 -19.64
C LYS A 16 8.21 15.06 -20.50
N LYS A 17 9.17 14.97 -21.41
CA LYS A 17 9.39 13.79 -22.23
C LYS A 17 10.29 12.77 -21.53
N THR A 18 10.18 11.52 -21.95
CA THR A 18 11.12 10.44 -21.63
C THR A 18 12.52 10.79 -22.14
N PRO A 19 13.60 10.21 -21.56
CA PRO A 19 14.97 10.46 -22.01
C PRO A 19 15.17 10.24 -23.51
N ASP A 20 14.46 9.25 -24.07
CA ASP A 20 14.51 8.88 -25.48
C ASP A 20 13.66 9.79 -26.39
N GLY A 21 12.95 10.77 -25.82
CA GLY A 21 12.12 11.74 -26.55
C GLY A 21 10.86 11.17 -27.22
N SER A 22 10.64 9.86 -27.16
CA SER A 22 9.60 9.13 -27.89
C SER A 22 8.19 9.34 -27.30
N ALA A 23 8.08 9.51 -25.99
CA ALA A 23 6.81 9.67 -25.29
C ALA A 23 6.87 10.68 -24.13
N TYR A 24 5.71 11.19 -23.72
CA TYR A 24 5.55 11.96 -22.49
C TYR A 24 5.70 11.04 -21.27
N GLN A 25 6.37 11.52 -20.21
CA GLN A 25 6.54 10.77 -18.96
C GLN A 25 5.19 10.44 -18.32
N LEU A 26 4.25 11.39 -18.37
CA LEU A 26 2.88 11.16 -17.96
C LEU A 26 2.03 10.84 -19.19
N HIS A 27 1.53 9.62 -19.26
CA HIS A 27 0.57 9.22 -20.29
C HIS A 27 -0.38 8.15 -19.73
N PRO A 28 -1.53 7.89 -20.36
CA PRO A 28 -2.56 6.99 -19.82
C PRO A 28 -2.05 5.62 -19.36
N HIS A 29 -1.08 5.05 -20.07
CA HIS A 29 -0.50 3.76 -19.70
C HIS A 29 0.32 3.81 -18.40
N VAL A 30 0.98 4.93 -18.09
CA VAL A 30 1.68 5.14 -16.82
C VAL A 30 0.70 5.23 -15.66
N PHE A 31 -0.41 5.94 -15.84
CA PHE A 31 -1.48 5.95 -14.83
C PHE A 31 -2.07 4.56 -14.60
N ARG A 32 -2.24 3.77 -15.67
CA ARG A 32 -2.70 2.38 -15.56
C ARG A 32 -1.70 1.50 -14.80
N LYS A 33 -0.39 1.66 -15.04
CA LYS A 33 0.66 0.98 -14.25
C LYS A 33 0.61 1.39 -12.79
N TRP A 34 0.55 2.69 -12.51
CA TRP A 34 0.46 3.23 -11.17
C TRP A 34 -0.77 2.70 -10.41
N TYR A 35 -1.95 2.73 -11.04
CA TYR A 35 -3.19 2.20 -10.49
C TYR A 35 -3.02 0.75 -10.03
N ARG A 36 -2.47 -0.11 -10.90
CA ARG A 36 -2.18 -1.51 -10.56
C ARG A 36 -1.24 -1.63 -9.38
N THR A 37 -0.10 -0.93 -9.42
CA THR A 37 0.92 -0.99 -8.38
C THR A 37 0.38 -0.56 -7.02
N MET A 38 -0.42 0.52 -6.97
CA MET A 38 -1.02 0.98 -5.71
C MET A 38 -1.98 -0.05 -5.14
N LEU A 39 -2.84 -0.65 -5.96
CA LEU A 39 -3.78 -1.69 -5.52
C LEU A 39 -3.06 -2.96 -5.04
N GLU A 40 -2.03 -3.41 -5.76
CA GLU A 40 -1.20 -4.55 -5.34
C GLU A 40 -0.51 -4.24 -4.00
N SER A 41 0.02 -3.03 -3.82
CA SER A 41 0.66 -2.62 -2.55
C SER A 41 -0.32 -2.55 -1.37
N ALA A 42 -1.60 -2.29 -1.64
CA ALA A 42 -2.65 -2.25 -0.63
C ALA A 42 -3.19 -3.64 -0.25
N GLY A 43 -2.68 -4.70 -0.89
CA GLY A 43 -3.18 -6.05 -0.70
C GLY A 43 -4.61 -6.23 -1.24
N VAL A 44 -4.94 -5.52 -2.32
CA VAL A 44 -6.20 -5.75 -3.03
C VAL A 44 -6.10 -7.06 -3.82
N ASN A 45 -7.19 -7.83 -3.85
CA ASN A 45 -7.24 -9.09 -4.56
C ASN A 45 -6.88 -8.91 -6.05
N LYS A 46 -5.86 -9.63 -6.54
CA LYS A 46 -5.35 -9.53 -7.91
C LYS A 46 -6.41 -9.79 -8.99
N LEU A 47 -7.36 -10.70 -8.75
CA LEU A 47 -8.42 -10.99 -9.70
C LEU A 47 -9.40 -9.81 -9.83
N LEU A 48 -9.68 -9.10 -8.72
CA LEU A 48 -10.44 -7.84 -8.75
C LEU A 48 -9.68 -6.73 -9.45
N ILE A 49 -8.38 -6.58 -9.18
CA ILE A 49 -7.54 -5.60 -9.88
C ILE A 49 -7.62 -5.83 -11.38
N ASP A 50 -7.37 -7.07 -11.80
CA ASP A 50 -7.41 -7.42 -13.21
C ASP A 50 -8.82 -7.24 -13.79
N LEU A 51 -9.88 -7.50 -13.03
CA LEU A 51 -11.28 -7.26 -13.43
C LEU A 51 -11.53 -5.77 -13.67
N TRP A 52 -11.17 -4.90 -12.72
CA TRP A 52 -11.30 -3.45 -12.83
C TRP A 52 -10.45 -2.86 -13.96
N MET A 53 -9.29 -3.46 -14.21
CA MET A 53 -8.43 -3.09 -15.33
C MET A 53 -8.96 -3.62 -16.67
N GLY A 54 -9.87 -4.60 -16.70
CA GLY A 54 -10.29 -5.26 -17.93
C GLY A 54 -9.19 -6.11 -18.58
N HIS A 55 -8.24 -6.61 -17.79
CA HIS A 55 -7.24 -7.56 -18.27
C HIS A 55 -7.86 -8.94 -18.52
N ASN A 56 -7.35 -9.72 -19.46
CA ASN A 56 -7.86 -11.07 -19.71
C ASN A 56 -7.01 -12.10 -18.95
N SER A 57 -7.17 -12.17 -17.62
CA SER A 57 -6.34 -13.02 -16.74
C SER A 57 -6.82 -14.48 -16.67
N GLY A 58 -7.04 -15.09 -17.83
CA GLY A 58 -7.34 -16.51 -17.95
C GLY A 58 -8.60 -16.99 -17.22
N ILE A 59 -8.61 -18.29 -16.93
CA ILE A 59 -9.78 -19.06 -16.45
C ILE A 59 -10.14 -18.72 -14.99
N GLU A 60 -9.16 -18.31 -14.17
CA GLU A 60 -9.34 -18.03 -12.73
C GLU A 60 -10.40 -16.94 -12.47
N LYS A 61 -10.54 -15.97 -13.40
CA LYS A 61 -11.57 -14.93 -13.33
C LYS A 61 -12.99 -15.47 -13.46
N THR A 62 -13.19 -16.52 -14.24
CA THR A 62 -14.51 -17.11 -14.51
C THR A 62 -15.09 -17.75 -13.25
N TYR A 63 -14.23 -18.27 -12.38
CA TYR A 63 -14.62 -18.89 -11.11
C TYR A 63 -14.67 -17.90 -9.95
N TYR A 64 -14.10 -16.71 -10.14
CA TYR A 64 -14.06 -15.69 -9.10
C TYR A 64 -15.34 -14.85 -9.13
N LEU A 65 -16.31 -15.25 -8.33
CA LEU A 65 -17.60 -14.59 -8.14
C LEU A 65 -17.64 -13.91 -6.75
N PRO A 66 -17.01 -12.74 -6.59
CA PRO A 66 -16.97 -12.05 -5.31
C PRO A 66 -18.36 -11.55 -4.92
N THR A 67 -18.72 -11.71 -3.65
CA THR A 67 -19.95 -11.11 -3.11
C THR A 67 -19.82 -9.57 -3.10
N PRO A 68 -20.94 -8.83 -3.08
CA PRO A 68 -20.90 -7.36 -2.96
C PRO A 68 -20.11 -6.86 -1.75
N GLU A 69 -20.12 -7.62 -0.65
CA GLU A 69 -19.37 -7.31 0.58
C GLU A 69 -17.86 -7.41 0.36
N ILE A 70 -17.39 -8.46 -0.31
CA ILE A 70 -15.98 -8.63 -0.67
C ILE A 70 -15.54 -7.46 -1.57
N VAL A 71 -16.35 -7.13 -2.58
CA VAL A 71 -16.06 -6.00 -3.48
C VAL A 71 -15.95 -4.69 -2.68
N LYS A 72 -16.86 -4.46 -1.73
CA LYS A 72 -16.84 -3.26 -0.89
C LYS A 72 -15.58 -3.18 -0.03
N MET A 73 -15.20 -4.27 0.65
CA MET A 73 -13.98 -4.31 1.46
C MET A 73 -12.72 -4.01 0.62
N GLU A 74 -12.64 -4.59 -0.58
CA GLU A 74 -11.53 -4.41 -1.49
C GLU A 74 -11.50 -2.99 -2.09
N PHE A 75 -12.68 -2.41 -2.32
CA PHE A 75 -12.83 -1.02 -2.71
C PHE A 75 -12.38 -0.05 -1.61
N GLU A 76 -12.68 -0.33 -0.33
CA GLU A 76 -12.22 0.51 0.79
C GLU A 76 -10.69 0.51 0.93
N LYS A 77 -10.02 -0.60 0.61
CA LYS A 77 -8.55 -0.64 0.51
C LYS A 77 -8.05 0.24 -0.63
N ALA A 78 -8.68 0.11 -1.81
CA ALA A 78 -8.36 0.89 -2.99
C ALA A 78 -8.52 2.40 -2.77
N ASP A 79 -9.63 2.84 -2.17
CA ASP A 79 -9.93 4.25 -1.91
C ASP A 79 -8.86 4.94 -1.05
N LYS A 80 -8.24 4.21 -0.13
CA LYS A 80 -7.18 4.74 0.73
C LYS A 80 -5.88 5.01 -0.02
N VAL A 81 -5.55 4.18 -1.02
CA VAL A 81 -4.26 4.24 -1.73
C VAL A 81 -4.31 5.00 -3.05
N LEU A 82 -5.49 5.14 -3.66
CA LEU A 82 -5.65 5.85 -4.94
C LEU A 82 -5.77 7.37 -4.79
N ARG A 83 -5.61 7.90 -3.58
CA ARG A 83 -5.62 9.35 -3.32
C ARG A 83 -4.30 9.97 -3.76
N ILE A 84 -4.37 10.81 -4.80
CA ILE A 84 -3.24 11.61 -5.29
C ILE A 84 -2.98 12.81 -4.37
N PHE A 85 -4.04 13.33 -3.73
CA PHE A 85 -3.99 14.44 -2.80
C PHE A 85 -4.73 14.06 -1.51
N GLY A 86 -4.15 14.38 -0.35
CA GLY A 86 -4.72 14.06 0.97
C GLY A 86 -3.85 13.09 1.79
N PRO A 87 -4.16 12.88 3.08
CA PRO A 87 -3.28 12.15 3.99
C PRO A 87 -3.12 10.69 3.58
N THR A 88 -1.95 10.41 3.01
CA THR A 88 -1.40 9.08 2.73
C THR A 88 -1.02 8.40 4.05
N TYR A 89 -1.73 7.32 4.40
CA TYR A 89 -1.24 6.12 5.11
C TYR A 89 -0.46 6.26 6.44
N THR A 90 -0.27 7.46 6.97
CA THR A 90 0.68 7.69 8.08
C THR A 90 0.06 7.35 9.43
N THR A 91 -1.27 7.41 9.57
CA THR A 91 -1.94 7.24 10.88
C THR A 91 -1.93 5.80 11.38
N ILE A 92 -2.25 4.81 10.55
CA ILE A 92 -2.34 3.41 10.99
C ILE A 92 -0.95 2.83 11.29
N THR A 93 0.06 3.17 10.49
CA THR A 93 1.45 2.77 10.73
C THR A 93 2.01 3.47 11.96
N SER A 94 1.69 4.76 12.16
CA SER A 94 2.12 5.51 13.34
C SER A 94 1.48 4.99 14.64
N GLU A 95 0.18 4.68 14.65
CA GLU A 95 -0.50 4.16 15.85
C GLU A 95 -0.01 2.77 16.22
N LYS A 96 0.14 1.87 15.24
CA LYS A 96 0.72 0.54 15.48
C LYS A 96 2.19 0.62 15.89
N ALA A 97 2.98 1.48 15.26
CA ALA A 97 4.38 1.69 15.64
C ALA A 97 4.50 2.24 17.06
N LYS A 98 3.64 3.19 17.43
CA LYS A 98 3.60 3.77 18.77
C LYS A 98 3.16 2.75 19.83
N ALA A 99 2.13 1.95 19.54
CA ALA A 99 1.73 0.85 20.41
C ALA A 99 2.84 -0.21 20.56
N LEU A 100 3.60 -0.48 19.49
CA LEU A 100 4.75 -1.38 19.53
C LEU A 100 5.89 -0.81 20.39
N GLU A 101 6.21 0.48 20.23
CA GLU A 101 7.21 1.18 21.05
C GLU A 101 6.83 1.18 22.54
N ASP A 102 5.55 1.43 22.85
CA ASP A 102 5.06 1.42 24.22
C ASP A 102 5.12 0.02 24.83
N ALA A 103 4.82 -1.02 24.05
CA ALA A 103 4.96 -2.42 24.47
C ALA A 103 6.43 -2.79 24.73
N VAL A 104 7.36 -2.40 23.84
CA VAL A 104 8.80 -2.65 24.02
C VAL A 104 9.30 -1.99 25.31
N LYS A 105 8.98 -0.70 25.54
CA LYS A 105 9.35 0.01 26.78
C LYS A 105 8.78 -0.63 28.04
N PHE A 106 7.57 -1.18 27.96
CA PHE A 106 6.97 -1.90 29.08
C PHE A 106 7.74 -3.19 29.39
N TYR A 107 8.06 -3.99 28.37
CA TYR A 107 8.84 -5.20 28.54
C TYR A 107 10.25 -4.92 29.05
N GLU A 108 10.94 -3.89 28.55
CA GLU A 108 12.25 -3.48 29.06
C GLU A 108 12.20 -3.16 30.56
N LYS A 109 11.22 -2.36 31.01
CA LYS A 109 11.05 -2.05 32.45
C LYS A 109 10.73 -3.28 33.29
N LEU A 110 9.94 -4.20 32.75
CA LEU A 110 9.56 -5.43 33.42
C LEU A 110 10.79 -6.35 33.57
N MET A 111 11.59 -6.47 32.52
CA MET A 111 12.86 -7.20 32.53
C MET A 111 13.86 -6.57 33.51
N ASP A 112 14.00 -5.24 33.55
CA ASP A 112 14.85 -4.55 34.52
C ASP A 112 14.42 -4.79 35.98
N HIS A 113 13.12 -4.84 36.23
CA HIS A 113 12.58 -5.12 37.57
C HIS A 113 12.84 -6.57 37.99
N ILE A 114 12.67 -7.52 37.06
CA ILE A 114 12.96 -8.94 37.28
C ILE A 114 14.46 -9.15 37.48
N ALA A 115 15.31 -8.51 36.67
CA ALA A 115 16.77 -8.56 36.80
C ALA A 115 17.23 -8.14 38.21
N LYS A 116 16.64 -7.07 38.75
CA LYS A 116 16.96 -6.55 40.09
C LYS A 116 16.48 -7.46 41.23
N LYS A 117 15.32 -8.10 41.10
CA LYS A 117 14.73 -8.93 42.18
C LYS A 117 15.17 -10.39 42.13
N HIS A 118 15.36 -10.95 40.94
CA HIS A 118 15.62 -12.37 40.72
C HIS A 118 16.64 -12.58 39.59
N PRO A 119 17.93 -12.32 39.83
CA PRO A 119 18.96 -12.42 38.79
C PRO A 119 19.16 -13.84 38.25
N LYS A 120 18.86 -14.88 39.03
CA LYS A 120 18.97 -16.29 38.61
C LYS A 120 17.93 -16.71 37.56
N LEU A 121 16.79 -16.02 37.50
CA LEU A 121 15.69 -16.31 36.57
C LEU A 121 16.04 -15.92 35.13
N LEU A 122 16.92 -14.92 34.94
CA LEU A 122 17.39 -14.51 33.61
C LEU A 122 18.31 -15.55 32.98
N LYS A 123 19.13 -16.24 33.78
CA LYS A 123 19.96 -17.38 33.33
C LYS A 123 19.11 -18.57 32.87
N GLU A 124 18.02 -18.88 33.57
CA GLU A 124 17.13 -20.00 33.21
C GLU A 124 16.36 -19.73 31.91
N LEU A 125 16.10 -18.46 31.59
CA LEU A 125 15.47 -18.03 30.34
C LEU A 125 16.44 -17.95 29.14
N GLY A 126 17.75 -18.17 29.36
CA GLY A 126 18.76 -18.19 28.29
C GLY A 126 19.04 -16.81 27.67
N LEU A 127 18.87 -15.73 28.43
CA LEU A 127 19.03 -14.35 27.98
C LEU A 127 20.34 -13.70 28.47
N GLU A 128 21.30 -14.50 28.95
CA GLU A 128 22.69 -14.11 29.24
C GLU A 128 23.67 -14.74 28.24
#